data_AF-A0A9E6JT86-F1
#
_entry.id   AF-A0A9E6JT86-F1
#
_cell.length_a   1.000
_cell.length_b   1.000
_cell.length_c   1.000
_cell.angle_alpha   90.00
_cell.angle_beta   90.00
_cell.angle_gamma   90.00
#
_symmetry.space_group_name_H-M   'P 1'
#
loop_
_entity.id
_entity.type
_entity.pdbx_description
1 polymer ?
#
loop_
_entity_poly.entity_id
_entity_poly.type
_entity_poly.pdbx_seq_one_letter_code
_entity_poly.pdbx_strand_id
1 'polypeptide(L)'
;MKEVSLILVCFAVLAGVSVLSLGIGRYPVSPPEILSWLVTGTSADANLPVVLLGIRLPRLVAAIAAGGALSLAGAAYQGLFRNPMVSPDILG
;
A
#
# COMPACT_ATOMS: atom_id res chain seq x y z
N MET A 1 -25.14 4.65 1.98
CA MET A 1 -24.58 3.69 2.98
C MET A 1 -23.70 2.60 2.36
N LYS A 2 -24.12 1.94 1.27
CA LYS A 2 -23.33 0.86 0.62
C LYS A 2 -21.96 1.34 0.10
N GLU A 3 -21.89 2.50 -0.54
CA GLU A 3 -20.64 3.07 -1.07
C GLU A 3 -19.64 3.41 0.03
N VAL A 4 -20.10 4.04 1.11
CA VAL A 4 -19.27 4.34 2.28
C VAL A 4 -18.72 3.06 2.91
N SER A 5 -19.57 2.02 3.04
CA SER A 5 -19.13 0.71 3.54
C SER A 5 -18.06 0.09 2.65
N LEU A 6 -18.21 0.15 1.32
CA LEU A 6 -17.23 -0.36 0.38
C LEU A 6 -15.88 0.37 0.50
N ILE A 7 -15.90 1.71 0.59
CA ILE A 7 -14.69 2.53 0.76
C ILE A 7 -13.97 2.13 2.05
N LEU A 8 -14.70 1.97 3.16
CA LEU A 8 -14.14 1.54 4.44
C LEU A 8 -13.50 0.15 4.34
N VAL A 9 -14.15 -0.80 3.65
CA VAL A 9 -13.58 -2.13 3.41
C VAL A 9 -12.29 -2.05 2.59
N CYS A 10 -12.25 -1.25 1.51
CA CYS A 10 -11.03 -1.07 0.71
C CYS A 10 -9.88 -0.47 1.53
N PHE A 11 -10.16 0.52 2.37
CA PHE A 11 -9.15 1.09 3.27
C PHE A 11 -8.67 0.08 4.32
N ALA A 12 -9.57 -0.72 4.89
CA ALA A 12 -9.20 -1.77 5.84
C ALA A 12 -8.32 -2.84 5.19
N VAL A 13 -8.65 -3.26 3.96
CA VAL A 13 -7.84 -4.19 3.17
C VAL A 13 -6.46 -3.59 2.87
N LEU A 14 -6.40 -2.34 2.41
CA LEU A 14 -5.14 -1.65 2.15
C LEU A 14 -4.26 -1.58 3.40
N ALA A 15 -4.83 -1.23 4.54
CA ALA A 15 -4.11 -1.19 5.82
C ALA A 15 -3.60 -2.58 6.22
N GLY A 16 -4.43 -3.62 6.13
CA GLY A 16 -4.06 -5.00 6.44
C GLY A 16 -2.92 -5.52 5.56
N VAL A 17 -3.01 -5.32 4.24
CA VAL A 17 -1.97 -5.71 3.29
C VAL A 17 -0.68 -4.90 3.52
N SER A 18 -0.79 -3.63 3.93
CA SER A 18 0.39 -2.82 4.25
C SER A 18 1.15 -3.35 5.47
N VAL A 19 0.44 -3.74 6.53
CA VAL A 19 1.06 -4.36 7.72
C VAL A 19 1.72 -5.69 7.35
N LEU A 20 1.04 -6.52 6.54
CA LEU A 20 1.62 -7.78 6.04
C LEU A 20 2.87 -7.52 5.20
N SER A 21 2.83 -6.53 4.29
CA SER A 21 3.98 -6.18 3.45
C SER A 21 5.17 -5.66 4.26
N LEU A 22 4.93 -4.98 5.39
CA LEU A 22 5.98 -4.54 6.31
C LEU A 22 6.57 -5.71 7.11
N GLY A 23 5.81 -6.78 7.38
CA GLY A 23 6.29 -7.97 8.09
C GLY A 23 7.04 -8.98 7.22
N ILE A 24 6.65 -9.12 5.96
CA ILE A 24 7.25 -10.08 5.02
C ILE A 24 8.63 -9.57 4.54
N GLY A 25 9.69 -10.32 4.85
CA GLY A 25 11.04 -10.01 4.34
C GLY A 25 12.13 -10.89 4.94
N ARG A 26 13.38 -10.64 4.54
CA ARG A 26 14.57 -11.39 5.01
C ARG A 26 14.85 -11.23 6.50
N TYR A 27 14.42 -10.11 7.06
CA TYR A 27 14.44 -9.86 8.50
C TYR A 27 13.06 -10.20 9.05
N PRO A 28 12.87 -11.33 9.77
CA PRO A 28 11.57 -11.67 10.31
C PRO A 28 11.21 -10.64 11.37
N VAL A 29 10.13 -9.90 11.14
CA VAL A 29 9.58 -8.95 12.12
C VAL A 29 8.18 -9.42 12.43
N SER A 30 7.88 -9.60 13.72
CA SER A 30 6.56 -10.07 14.12
C SER A 30 5.54 -8.94 13.93
N PRO A 31 4.33 -9.20 13.41
CA PRO A 31 3.29 -8.18 13.24
C PRO A 31 2.99 -7.34 14.51
N PRO A 32 3.00 -7.91 15.74
CA PRO A 32 2.83 -7.13 16.97
C PRO A 32 3.95 -6.12 17.21
N GLU A 33 5.19 -6.44 16.81
CA GLU A 33 6.34 -5.54 16.96
C GLU A 33 6.26 -4.35 16.00
N ILE A 34 5.68 -4.55 14.81
CA ILE A 34 5.45 -3.46 13.85
C ILE A 34 4.40 -2.50 14.41
N LEU A 35 3.33 -3.04 15.00
CA LEU A 35 2.26 -2.25 15.62
C LEU A 35 2.76 -1.49 16.85
N SER A 36 3.53 -2.14 17.74
CA SER A 36 4.11 -1.48 18.90
C SER A 36 5.14 -0.42 18.48
N TRP A 37 5.97 -0.69 17.49
CA TRP A 37 6.90 0.30 16.94
C TRP A 37 6.15 1.48 16.31
N LEU A 38 5.04 1.26 15.60
CA LEU A 38 4.25 2.32 14.99
C LEU A 38 3.60 3.24 16.04
N VAL A 39 3.19 2.69 17.18
CA VAL A 39 2.52 3.43 18.26
C VAL A 39 3.52 4.08 19.23
N THR A 40 4.57 3.35 19.61
CA THR A 40 5.52 3.76 20.65
C THR A 40 6.79 4.40 20.07
N GLY A 41 7.07 4.22 18.77
CA GLY A 41 8.27 4.74 18.11
C GLY A 41 9.57 4.09 18.57
N THR A 42 9.50 3.08 19.44
CA THR A 42 10.65 2.41 20.04
C THR A 42 10.66 0.95 19.63
N SER A 43 11.85 0.41 19.36
CA SER A 43 12.07 -0.99 19.09
C SER A 43 13.17 -1.52 20.00
N ALA A 44 13.00 -2.74 20.50
CA ALA A 44 14.02 -3.41 21.31
C ALA A 44 15.30 -3.70 20.49
N ASP A 45 15.16 -3.78 19.17
CA ASP A 45 16.25 -3.99 18.22
C ASP A 45 16.55 -2.69 17.45
N ALA A 46 17.82 -2.32 17.41
CA ALA A 46 18.32 -1.11 16.75
C ALA A 46 18.30 -1.21 15.22
N ASN A 47 18.26 -2.42 14.63
CA ASN A 47 18.25 -2.61 13.19
C ASN A 47 16.83 -2.52 12.59
N LEU A 48 15.80 -2.76 13.40
CA LEU A 48 14.41 -2.78 12.98
C LEU A 48 13.96 -1.44 12.35
N PRO A 49 14.26 -0.25 12.92
CA PRO A 49 13.88 1.02 12.31
C PRO A 49 14.60 1.28 10.99
N VAL A 50 15.87 0.87 10.86
CA VAL A 50 16.66 1.05 9.63
C VAL A 50 16.07 0.22 8.49
N VAL A 51 15.69 -1.03 8.77
CA VAL A 51 15.08 -1.90 7.76
C VAL A 51 13.67 -1.41 7.39
N LEU A 52 12.87 -1.03 8.37
CA LEU A 52 11.50 -0.54 8.13
C LEU A 52 11.51 0.79 7.39
N LEU A 53 12.17 1.83 7.92
CA LEU A 53 12.18 3.18 7.36
C LEU A 53 13.08 3.30 6.12
N GLY A 54 14.22 2.60 6.09
CA GLY A 54 15.19 2.73 5.02
C GLY A 54 14.83 1.94 3.77
N ILE A 55 14.05 0.85 3.90
CA ILE A 55 13.83 -0.09 2.79
C ILE A 55 12.35 -0.39 2.59
N ARG A 56 11.63 -0.85 3.63
CA ARG A 56 10.27 -1.39 3.45
C ARG A 56 9.22 -0.30 3.27
N LEU A 57 9.26 0.74 4.09
CA LEU A 57 8.34 1.87 4.03
C LEU A 57 8.42 2.63 2.70
N PRO A 58 9.60 3.05 2.19
CA PRO A 58 9.68 3.74 0.91
C PRO A 58 9.18 2.88 -0.25
N ARG A 59 9.46 1.57 -0.22
CA ARG A 59 8.91 0.61 -1.20
C ARG A 59 7.39 0.50 -1.12
N LEU A 60 6.83 0.41 0.09
CA LEU A 60 5.38 0.36 0.32
C LEU A 60 4.70 1.60 -0.25
N VAL A 61 5.20 2.79 0.09
CA VAL A 61 4.66 4.07 -0.39
C VAL A 61 4.73 4.14 -1.91
N ALA A 62 5.87 3.75 -2.51
CA ALA A 62 6.02 3.70 -3.96
C ALA A 62 5.01 2.74 -4.62
N ALA A 63 4.77 1.57 -4.04
CA ALA A 63 3.81 0.60 -4.57
C ALA A 63 2.36 1.13 -4.51
N ILE A 64 1.97 1.77 -3.41
CA ILE A 64 0.65 2.40 -3.25
C ILE A 64 0.48 3.53 -4.27
N ALA A 65 1.48 4.41 -4.39
CA ALA A 65 1.44 5.53 -5.31
C ALA A 65 1.36 5.07 -6.77
N ALA A 66 2.20 4.12 -7.17
CA ALA A 66 2.21 3.58 -8.53
C ALA A 66 0.91 2.84 -8.87
N GLY A 67 0.40 1.98 -7.98
CA GLY A 67 -0.85 1.27 -8.19
C GLY A 67 -2.06 2.22 -8.24
N GLY A 68 -2.09 3.23 -7.37
CA GLY A 68 -3.12 4.27 -7.38
C GLY A 68 -3.09 5.09 -8.66
N ALA A 69 -1.92 5.52 -9.11
CA ALA A 69 -1.76 6.26 -10.36
C ALA A 69 -2.23 5.44 -11.57
N LEU A 70 -1.87 4.15 -11.65
CA LEU A 70 -2.29 3.26 -12.72
C LEU A 70 -3.81 3.05 -12.73
N SER A 71 -4.42 2.87 -11.55
CA SER A 71 -5.87 2.72 -11.41
C SER A 71 -6.61 4.00 -11.84
N LEU A 72 -6.13 5.17 -11.43
CA LEU A 72 -6.70 6.46 -11.81
C LEU A 72 -6.58 6.71 -13.31
N ALA A 73 -5.41 6.44 -13.91
CA ALA A 73 -5.21 6.56 -15.35
C ALA A 73 -6.16 5.63 -16.13
N GLY A 74 -6.28 4.36 -15.73
CA GLY A 74 -7.22 3.42 -16.33
C GLY A 74 -8.67 3.89 -16.26
N ALA A 75 -9.13 4.33 -15.08
CA ALA A 75 -10.49 4.84 -14.92
C ALA A 75 -10.75 6.11 -15.76
N ALA A 76 -9.78 7.02 -15.83
CA ALA A 76 -9.88 8.23 -16.63
C ALA A 76 -10.00 7.92 -18.13
N TYR A 77 -9.15 7.02 -18.66
CA TYR A 77 -9.21 6.64 -20.07
C TYR A 77 -10.47 5.85 -20.41
N GLN A 78 -10.89 4.92 -19.56
CA GLN A 78 -12.14 4.19 -19.77
C GLN A 78 -13.34 5.14 -19.79
N GLY A 79 -13.33 6.19 -18.96
CA GLY A 79 -14.35 7.24 -18.96
C GLY A 79 -14.31 8.13 -20.20
N LEU A 80 -13.12 8.55 -20.64
CA LEU A 80 -12.91 9.42 -21.79
C LEU A 80 -13.34 8.74 -23.10
N PHE A 81 -12.87 7.50 -23.31
CA PHE A 81 -13.18 6.73 -24.52
C PHE A 81 -14.52 5.99 -24.43
N ARG A 82 -15.15 5.97 -23.24
CA ARG A 82 -16.37 5.18 -22.95
C ARG A 82 -16.22 3.72 -23.38
N ASN A 83 -15.02 3.17 -23.24
CA ASN A 83 -14.67 1.83 -23.64
C ASN A 83 -13.96 1.12 -22.47
N PRO A 84 -14.59 0.11 -21.84
CA PRO A 84 -14.03 -0.57 -20.68
C PRO A 84 -12.76 -1.38 -21.00
N MET A 85 -12.45 -1.63 -22.28
CA MET A 85 -11.28 -2.40 -22.71
C MET A 85 -10.04 -1.54 -22.96
N VAL A 86 -10.15 -0.21 -22.82
CA VAL A 86 -9.02 0.70 -22.99
C VAL A 86 -8.10 0.61 -21.77
N SER A 87 -6.80 0.39 -22.03
CA SER A 87 -5.74 0.47 -21.03
C SER A 87 -4.91 1.74 -21.27
N PRO A 88 -4.30 2.33 -20.22
CA PRO A 88 -3.48 3.53 -20.33
C PRO A 88 -2.26 3.35 -21.26
N ASP A 89 -1.80 2.13 -21.50
CA ASP A 89 -0.57 1.82 -22.24
C ASP A 89 -0.67 2.04 -23.76
N ILE A 90 -1.87 2.36 -24.28
CA ILE A 90 -2.12 2.48 -25.74
C ILE A 90 -1.68 3.83 -26.34
N LEU A 91 -1.34 4.83 -25.54
CA LEU A 91 -0.98 6.17 -26.01
C LEU A 91 0.54 6.45 -26.03
N GLY A 92 1.35 5.50 -25.54
CA GLY A 92 2.79 5.68 -25.32
C GLY A 92 3.08 6.47 -24.05
#